data_AF-A0A293L5Z9-F1
#
_entry.id   AF-A0A293L5Z9-F1
#
_cell.length_a   1.000
_cell.length_b   1.000
_cell.length_c   1.000
_cell.angle_alpha   90.00
_cell.angle_beta   90.00
_cell.angle_gamma   90.00
#
_symmetry.space_group_name_H-M   'P 1'
#
loop_
_entity.id
_entity.type
_entity.pdbx_description
1 polymer ?
#
loop_
_entity_poly.entity_id
_entity_poly.type
_entity_poly.pdbx_seq_one_letter_code
_entity_poly.pdbx_strand_id
1 'polypeptide(L)'
;MLGRRPNVLFRISWSFIVPAMCVGIFLFSVIRYAPPVYAKTYEYPWWGEMLGWLMALVSMLMIPLYMFYFLFTTPGSLKEKISAGITPQSSTNDDEKVEKKYTFSNTALQA
;
A
#
# COMPACT_ATOMS: atom_id res chain seq x y z
N MET A 1 4.48 18.23 9.11
CA MET A 1 3.47 19.24 8.72
C MET A 1 4.13 20.62 8.69
N LEU A 2 4.34 21.21 7.51
CA LEU A 2 4.53 22.66 7.37
C LEU A 2 3.14 23.24 7.14
N GLY A 3 2.72 24.27 7.89
CA GLY A 3 1.38 24.88 7.82
C GLY A 3 1.02 25.59 6.51
N ARG A 4 1.60 25.20 5.37
CA ARG A 4 1.30 25.71 4.03
C ARG A 4 0.81 24.58 3.13
N ARG A 5 -0.20 24.87 2.32
CA ARG A 5 -0.75 23.92 1.35
C ARG A 5 0.31 23.67 0.26
N PRO A 6 0.68 22.41 -0.05
CA PRO A 6 1.66 22.12 -1.10
C PRO A 6 1.17 22.68 -2.45
N ASN A 7 2.12 23.19 -3.24
CA ASN A 7 1.86 23.78 -4.55
C ASN A 7 1.18 22.75 -5.50
N VAL A 8 0.29 23.21 -6.37
CA VAL A 8 -0.53 22.37 -7.27
C VAL A 8 0.34 21.46 -8.14
N LEU A 9 1.52 21.93 -8.55
CA LEU A 9 2.50 21.14 -9.31
C LEU A 9 2.94 19.87 -8.57
N PHE A 10 3.17 19.96 -7.24
CA PHE A 10 3.53 18.80 -6.42
C PHE A 10 2.37 17.80 -6.30
N ARG A 11 1.12 18.30 -6.24
CA ARG A 11 -0.07 17.45 -6.21
C ARG A 11 -0.24 16.65 -7.49
N ILE A 12 -0.08 17.29 -8.65
CA ILE A 12 -0.18 16.62 -9.96
C ILE A 12 0.97 15.60 -10.12
N SER A 13 2.18 15.98 -9.71
CA SER A 13 3.35 15.10 -9.76
C SER A 13 3.11 13.78 -9.02
N TRP A 14 2.64 13.84 -7.78
CA TRP A 14 2.40 12.61 -6.99
C TRP A 14 1.17 11.83 -7.39
N SER A 15 0.13 12.48 -7.92
CA SER A 15 -1.10 11.78 -8.27
C SER A 15 -1.07 11.14 -9.66
N PHE A 16 -0.30 11.69 -10.62
CA PHE A 16 -0.33 11.25 -12.00
C PHE A 16 1.06 10.93 -12.57
N ILE A 17 2.04 11.80 -12.37
CA ILE A 17 3.36 11.64 -13.00
C ILE A 17 4.10 10.44 -12.42
N VAL A 18 4.15 10.32 -11.09
CA VAL A 18 4.80 9.19 -10.41
C VAL A 18 4.17 7.84 -10.80
N PRO A 19 2.85 7.63 -10.66
CA PRO A 19 2.26 6.34 -11.04
C PRO A 19 2.43 6.04 -12.54
N ALA A 20 2.31 7.03 -13.43
CA ALA A 20 2.53 6.84 -14.86
C ALA A 20 3.97 6.43 -15.18
N MET A 21 4.97 7.08 -14.56
CA MET A 21 6.38 6.73 -14.73
C MET A 21 6.69 5.35 -14.18
N CYS A 22 6.14 4.98 -13.02
CA CYS A 22 6.29 3.65 -12.44
C CYS A 22 5.75 2.56 -13.37
N VAL A 23 4.54 2.74 -13.93
CA VAL A 23 3.96 1.79 -14.89
C VAL A 23 4.78 1.73 -16.17
N GLY A 24 5.23 2.88 -16.68
CA GLY A 24 6.07 2.95 -17.89
C GLY A 24 7.39 2.21 -17.74
N ILE A 25 8.11 2.44 -16.64
CA ILE A 25 9.39 1.76 -16.36
C ILE A 25 9.16 0.27 -16.15
N PHE A 26 8.12 -0.12 -15.40
CA PHE A 26 7.78 -1.52 -15.18
C PHE A 26 7.48 -2.24 -16.51
N LEU A 27 6.65 -1.65 -17.36
CA LEU A 27 6.28 -2.25 -18.64
C LEU A 27 7.48 -2.30 -19.60
N PHE A 28 8.32 -1.27 -19.62
CA PHE A 28 9.56 -1.27 -20.39
C PHE A 28 10.53 -2.34 -19.91
N SER A 29 10.63 -2.55 -18.60
CA SER A 29 11.44 -3.61 -17.98
C SER A 29 10.94 -5.01 -18.36
N VAL A 30 9.62 -5.21 -18.48
CA VAL A 30 9.01 -6.48 -18.93
C VAL A 30 9.22 -6.70 -20.43
N ILE A 31 9.01 -5.68 -21.26
CA ILE A 31 9.11 -5.80 -22.73
C ILE A 31 10.56 -5.97 -23.19
N ARG A 32 11.49 -5.24 -22.57
CA ARG A 32 12.93 -5.33 -22.87
C ARG A 32 13.65 -6.37 -22.03
N TYR A 33 12.90 -7.29 -21.43
CA TYR A 33 13.46 -8.35 -20.64
C TYR A 33 14.30 -9.27 -21.52
N ALA A 34 15.61 -9.03 -21.53
CA ALA A 34 16.58 -9.89 -22.14
C ALA A 34 17.12 -10.81 -21.04
N PRO A 35 17.19 -12.14 -21.27
CA PRO A 35 17.75 -13.05 -20.29
C PRO A 35 19.16 -12.55 -19.93
N PRO A 36 19.47 -12.35 -18.63
CA PRO A 36 20.75 -11.82 -18.21
C PRO A 36 21.85 -12.83 -18.56
N VAL A 37 22.54 -12.60 -19.68
CA VAL A 37 23.61 -13.48 -20.14
C VAL A 37 24.87 -13.19 -19.32
N TYR A 38 25.14 -14.01 -18.32
CA TYR A 38 26.44 -13.98 -17.65
C TYR A 38 27.51 -14.48 -18.63
N ALA A 39 28.45 -13.59 -18.95
CA ALA A 39 29.68 -13.89 -19.67
C ALA A 39 29.55 -14.56 -21.06
N LYS A 40 28.51 -14.22 -21.86
CA LYS A 40 28.37 -14.60 -23.30
C LYS A 40 28.44 -16.10 -23.64
N THR A 41 28.49 -17.01 -22.66
CA THR A 41 28.64 -18.46 -22.91
C THR A 41 27.76 -19.32 -22.00
N TYR A 42 27.10 -18.72 -20.99
CA TYR A 42 26.22 -19.43 -20.07
C TYR A 42 24.81 -18.86 -20.16
N GLU A 43 23.90 -19.61 -20.79
CA GLU A 43 22.48 -19.29 -20.78
C GLU A 43 21.97 -19.41 -19.34
N TYR A 44 21.44 -18.32 -18.79
CA TYR A 44 20.85 -18.33 -17.47
C TYR A 44 19.68 -19.33 -17.49
N PRO A 45 19.68 -20.34 -16.61
CA PRO A 45 18.71 -21.40 -16.74
C PRO A 45 17.32 -20.84 -16.41
N TRP A 46 16.34 -21.22 -17.22
CA TRP A 46 14.97 -20.71 -17.18
C TRP A 46 14.32 -20.73 -15.77
N TRP A 47 14.74 -21.64 -14.89
CA TRP A 47 14.28 -21.72 -13.51
C TRP A 47 14.72 -20.53 -12.65
N GLY A 48 15.93 -20.00 -12.85
CA GLY A 48 16.43 -18.86 -12.07
C GLY A 48 15.69 -17.57 -12.42
N GLU A 49 15.34 -17.43 -13.70
CA GLU A 49 14.54 -16.32 -14.21
C GLU A 49 13.13 -16.33 -13.60
N MET A 50 12.49 -17.51 -13.62
CA MET A 50 11.18 -17.70 -13.00
C MET A 50 11.20 -17.43 -11.49
N LEU A 51 12.28 -17.79 -10.79
CA LEU A 51 12.44 -17.51 -9.36
C LEU A 51 12.53 -16.01 -9.07
N GLY A 52 13.23 -15.24 -9.90
CA GLY A 52 13.30 -13.78 -9.77
C GLY A 52 11.96 -13.10 -10.00
N TRP A 53 11.24 -13.49 -11.06
CA TRP A 53 9.89 -13.02 -11.31
C TRP A 53 8.91 -13.42 -10.20
N LEU A 54 9.00 -14.65 -9.70
CA LEU A 54 8.14 -15.13 -8.63
C LEU A 54 8.38 -14.35 -7.33
N MET A 55 9.63 -14.09 -6.94
CA MET A 55 9.95 -13.24 -5.79
C MET A 55 9.38 -11.82 -5.92
N ALA A 56 9.50 -11.22 -7.11
CA ALA A 56 8.94 -9.90 -7.38
C ALA A 56 7.41 -9.90 -7.30
N LEU A 57 6.75 -10.90 -7.90
CA LEU A 57 5.30 -11.04 -7.89
C LEU A 57 4.74 -11.33 -6.50
N VAL A 58 5.42 -12.13 -5.68
CA VAL A 58 4.99 -12.41 -4.29
C VAL A 58 4.89 -11.11 -3.48
N SER A 59 5.86 -10.20 -3.64
CA SER A 59 5.81 -8.87 -2.99
C SER A 59 4.63 -8.04 -3.48
N MET A 60 4.38 -8.01 -4.80
CA MET A 60 3.26 -7.29 -5.39
C MET A 60 1.90 -7.88 -5.01
N LEU A 61 1.80 -9.19 -4.84
CA LEU A 61 0.58 -9.93 -4.47
C LEU A 61 0.21 -9.82 -2.99
N MET A 62 1.13 -9.42 -2.12
CA MET A 62 0.85 -9.26 -0.69
C MET A 62 -0.26 -8.22 -0.43
N ILE A 63 -0.22 -7.10 -1.17
CA ILE A 63 -1.20 -6.01 -1.07
C ILE A 63 -2.63 -6.50 -1.42
N PRO A 64 -2.89 -7.13 -2.58
CA PRO A 64 -4.22 -7.64 -2.89
C PRO A 64 -4.63 -8.82 -2.01
N LEU A 65 -3.70 -9.69 -1.58
CA LEU A 65 -4.00 -10.76 -0.63
C LEU A 65 -4.55 -10.20 0.69
N TYR A 66 -3.94 -9.15 1.21
CA TYR A 66 -4.45 -8.49 2.42
C TYR A 66 -5.83 -7.85 2.18
N MET A 67 -6.06 -7.25 1.01
CA MET A 67 -7.38 -6.72 0.64
C MET A 67 -8.45 -7.82 0.62
N PHE A 68 -8.16 -9.00 0.05
CA PHE A 68 -9.10 -10.13 0.09
C PHE A 68 -9.30 -10.65 1.51
N TYR A 69 -8.23 -10.82 2.28
CA TYR A 69 -8.30 -11.24 3.68
C TYR A 69 -9.22 -10.32 4.50
N PHE A 70 -9.07 -9.00 4.34
CA PHE A 70 -9.90 -8.00 4.99
C PHE A 70 -11.38 -8.10 4.56
N LEU A 71 -11.63 -8.38 3.28
CA LEU A 71 -12.97 -8.53 2.73
C LEU A 71 -13.70 -9.79 3.22
N PHE A 72 -12.97 -10.89 3.41
CA PHE A 72 -13.52 -12.16 3.92
C PHE A 72 -13.67 -12.16 5.44
N THR A 73 -12.75 -11.53 6.17
CA THR A 73 -12.74 -11.54 7.65
C THR A 73 -13.76 -10.56 8.24
N THR A 74 -14.03 -9.44 7.56
CA THR A 74 -14.99 -8.44 8.07
C THR A 74 -16.42 -8.89 7.76
N PRO A 75 -17.31 -9.11 8.73
CA PRO A 75 -18.73 -9.33 8.48
C PRO A 75 -19.41 -8.02 8.04
N GLY A 76 -20.27 -8.04 7.01
CA GLY A 76 -20.98 -6.85 6.51
C GLY A 76 -21.20 -6.81 5.00
N SER A 77 -21.81 -5.73 4.51
CA SER A 77 -22.02 -5.51 3.06
C SER A 77 -20.71 -5.08 2.37
N LEU A 78 -20.49 -5.50 1.12
CA LEU A 78 -19.26 -5.19 0.37
C LEU A 78 -18.96 -3.68 0.30
N LYS A 79 -19.99 -2.84 0.25
CA LYS A 79 -19.85 -1.37 0.23
C LYS A 79 -19.31 -0.84 1.56
N GLU A 80 -19.77 -1.36 2.68
CA GLU A 80 -19.32 -0.95 4.02
C GLU A 80 -17.88 -1.39 4.27
N LYS A 81 -17.51 -2.61 3.83
CA LYS A 81 -16.14 -3.11 3.96
C LYS A 81 -15.16 -2.25 3.17
N ILE A 82 -15.46 -1.92 1.92
CA ILE A 82 -14.60 -1.06 1.11
C ILE A 82 -14.53 0.34 1.72
N SER A 83 -15.67 0.90 2.14
CA SER A 83 -15.72 2.20 2.82
C SER A 83 -14.88 2.23 4.09
N ALA A 84 -14.93 1.16 4.89
CA ALA A 84 -14.12 1.04 6.11
C ALA A 84 -12.62 0.90 5.79
N GLY A 85 -12.27 0.19 4.72
CA GLY A 85 -10.88 0.00 4.28
C GLY A 85 -10.22 1.27 3.71
N ILE A 86 -11.01 2.15 3.08
CA ILE A 86 -10.50 3.43 2.53
C ILE A 86 -10.57 4.59 3.54
N THR A 87 -11.26 4.39 4.67
CA THR A 87 -11.36 5.42 5.71
C THR A 87 -10.15 5.33 6.64
N PRO A 88 -9.39 6.42 6.83
CA PRO A 88 -8.24 6.41 7.74
C PRO A 88 -8.70 6.23 9.19
N GLN A 89 -8.04 5.32 9.92
CA GLN A 89 -8.34 5.02 11.33
C GLN A 89 -7.87 6.11 12.33
N SER A 90 -7.39 7.26 11.84
CA SER A 90 -6.60 8.21 12.61
C SER A 90 -7.38 9.28 13.38
N SER A 91 -8.68 9.45 13.15
CA SER A 91 -9.50 10.39 13.94
C SER A 91 -10.24 9.66 15.06
N THR A 92 -10.99 8.62 14.74
CA THR A 92 -11.88 7.95 15.70
C THR A 92 -11.17 7.32 16.89
N ASN A 93 -10.00 6.70 16.70
CA ASN A 93 -9.30 6.01 17.78
C ASN A 93 -8.60 6.96 18.75
N ASP A 94 -8.13 8.10 18.26
CA ASP A 94 -7.47 9.10 19.09
C ASP A 94 -8.50 9.92 19.87
N ASP A 95 -9.62 10.26 19.23
CA ASP A 95 -10.77 10.92 19.88
C ASP A 95 -11.39 10.03 20.98
N GLU A 96 -11.57 8.73 20.73
CA GLU A 96 -12.11 7.78 21.72
C GLU A 96 -11.18 7.58 22.93
N LYS A 97 -9.86 7.52 22.71
CA LYS A 97 -8.87 7.42 23.81
C LYS A 97 -8.86 8.68 24.67
N VAL A 98 -8.99 9.83 24.03
CA VAL A 98 -9.03 11.14 24.68
C VAL A 98 -10.30 11.28 25.52
N GLU A 99 -11.47 10.93 24.97
CA GLU A 99 -12.75 10.95 25.69
C GLU A 99 -12.77 10.00 26.89
N LYS A 100 -12.31 8.75 26.73
CA LYS A 100 -12.20 7.81 27.86
C LYS A 100 -11.27 8.34 28.95
N LYS A 101 -10.14 8.95 28.60
CA LYS A 101 -9.22 9.54 29.57
C LYS A 101 -9.86 10.67 30.37
N TYR A 102 -10.66 11.54 29.75
CA TYR A 102 -11.38 12.60 30.46
C TYR A 102 -12.49 12.05 31.36
N THR A 103 -13.26 11.08 30.87
CA THR A 103 -14.32 10.44 31.66
C THR A 103 -13.74 9.76 32.89
N PHE A 104 -12.67 8.96 32.75
CA PHE A 104 -12.00 8.33 33.89
C PHE A 104 -11.39 9.34 34.87
N SER A 105 -10.81 10.43 34.37
CA SER A 105 -10.26 11.48 35.24
C SER A 105 -11.34 12.19 36.03
N ASN A 106 -12.50 12.48 35.43
CA ASN A 106 -13.61 13.13 36.12
C ASN A 106 -14.25 12.22 37.17
N THR A 107 -14.40 10.92 36.87
CA THR A 107 -14.89 9.94 37.84
C THR A 107 -13.93 9.74 39.00
N ALA A 108 -12.61 9.74 38.74
CA ALA A 108 -11.60 9.62 39.79
C ALA A 108 -11.48 10.87 40.68
N LEU A 109 -11.89 12.05 40.20
CA LEU A 109 -11.94 13.28 40.99
C LEU A 109 -13.23 13.40 41.83
N GLN A 110 -14.23 12.57 41.56
CA GLN A 110 -15.53 12.56 42.26
C GLN A 110 -15.66 11.41 43.28
N ALA A 111 -14.62 10.60 43.47
CA ALA A 111 -14.54 9.50 44.45
C ALA A 111 -13.56 9.84 45.57
#